data_AF-A0A1V1NWY7-F1
#
_entry.id   AF-A0A1V1NWY7-F1
#
_cell.length_a   1.000
_cell.length_b   1.000
_cell.length_c   1.000
_cell.angle_alpha   90.00
_cell.angle_beta   90.00
_cell.angle_gamma   90.00
#
_symmetry.space_group_name_H-M   'P 1'
#
loop_
_entity.id
_entity.type
_entity.pdbx_description
1 polymer ?
#
loop_
_entity_poly.entity_id
_entity_poly.type
_entity_poly.pdbx_seq_one_letter_code
_entity_poly.pdbx_strand_id
1 'polypeptide(L)'
;VTTPPECCEAIISYIRSFSDIPIVIAEGTGDASLETKDVFQSLGYQELSQKIGVPLIDLNHAKLTYLKDNTRKVFPEMYLPECVFEHYLISVPVLKAHSLSKLTGTLKI
;
A
#
# COMPACT_ATOMS: atom_id res chain seq x y z
N VAL A 1 1.48 12.33 0.28
CA VAL A 1 0.01 12.40 0.50
C VAL A 1 -0.60 11.03 0.22
N THR A 2 -1.04 10.36 1.27
CA THR A 2 -1.61 9.01 1.26
C THR A 2 -3.12 9.08 1.52
N THR A 3 -3.84 7.98 1.31
CA THR A 3 -5.27 7.88 1.62
C THR A 3 -5.51 8.20 3.10
N PRO A 4 -6.61 8.88 3.46
CA PRO A 4 -6.91 9.11 4.87
C PRO A 4 -7.14 7.79 5.61
N PRO A 5 -6.62 7.62 6.84
CA PRO A 5 -6.82 6.39 7.63
C PRO A 5 -8.29 6.02 7.80
N GLU A 6 -9.20 6.99 7.88
CA GLU A 6 -10.64 6.78 8.02
C GLU A 6 -11.24 6.04 6.82
N CYS A 7 -10.71 6.27 5.62
CA CYS A 7 -11.11 5.54 4.42
C CYS A 7 -10.67 4.08 4.50
N CYS A 8 -9.42 3.83 4.91
CA CYS A 8 -8.92 2.48 5.15
C CYS A 8 -9.71 1.78 6.26
N GLU A 9 -10.06 2.48 7.34
CA GLU A 9 -10.88 1.96 8.44
C GLU A 9 -12.26 1.53 7.95
N ALA A 10 -12.92 2.33 7.11
CA ALA A 10 -14.23 1.99 6.55
C ALA A 10 -14.17 0.73 5.67
N ILE A 11 -13.13 0.61 4.83
CA ILE A 11 -12.90 -0.59 4.00
C ILE A 11 -12.69 -1.82 4.88
N ILE A 12 -11.83 -1.71 5.89
CA ILE A 12 -11.54 -2.82 6.82
C ILE A 12 -12.79 -3.22 7.59
N SER A 13 -13.57 -2.26 8.09
CA SER A 13 -14.83 -2.51 8.79
C SER A 13 -15.84 -3.22 7.88
N TYR A 14 -15.94 -2.82 6.61
CA TYR A 14 -16.79 -3.48 5.64
C TYR A 14 -16.35 -4.94 5.42
N ILE A 15 -15.07 -5.20 5.18
CA ILE A 15 -14.56 -6.58 4.99
C ILE A 15 -14.82 -7.43 6.24
N ARG A 16 -14.58 -6.87 7.43
CA ARG A 16 -14.82 -7.54 8.71
C ARG A 16 -16.29 -7.86 8.97
N SER A 17 -17.22 -7.11 8.37
CA SER A 17 -18.66 -7.45 8.45
C SER A 17 -19.02 -8.76 7.73
N PHE A 18 -18.15 -9.27 6.86
CA PHE A 18 -18.33 -10.54 6.15
C PHE A 18 -17.37 -11.65 6.59
N SER A 19 -16.17 -11.32 7.10
CA SER A 19 -15.20 -12.32 7.54
C SER A 19 -14.12 -11.76 8.46
N ASP A 20 -13.59 -12.59 9.37
CA ASP A 20 -12.49 -12.24 10.27
C ASP A 20 -11.09 -12.58 9.70
N ILE A 21 -10.93 -12.52 8.37
CA ILE A 21 -9.64 -12.84 7.74
C ILE A 21 -8.55 -11.84 8.20
N PRO A 22 -7.27 -12.26 8.25
CA PRO A 22 -6.17 -11.35 8.50
C PRO A 22 -6.11 -10.24 7.45
N ILE A 23 -6.00 -8.99 7.91
CA ILE A 23 -5.86 -7.81 7.07
C ILE A 23 -4.62 -7.05 7.55
N VAL A 24 -3.86 -6.52 6.60
CA VAL A 24 -2.70 -5.66 6.83
C VAL A 24 -2.84 -4.40 5.97
N ILE A 25 -2.30 -3.28 6.44
CA ILE A 25 -2.13 -2.07 5.63
C ILE A 25 -0.67 -2.02 5.24
N ALA A 26 -0.39 -1.97 3.94
CA ALA A 26 0.97 -1.87 3.41
C ALA A 26 1.13 -0.58 2.63
N GLU A 27 2.20 0.17 2.89
CA GLU A 27 2.52 1.42 2.20
C GLU A 27 4.04 1.59 2.13
N GLY A 28 4.50 2.40 1.18
CA GLY A 28 5.88 2.86 1.11
C GLY A 28 5.95 4.38 0.98
N THR A 29 7.12 4.96 1.26
CA THR A 29 7.36 6.38 1.02
C THR A 29 8.46 6.60 0.00
N GLY A 30 8.24 7.54 -0.91
CA GLY A 30 9.28 8.05 -1.82
C GLY A 30 9.92 9.35 -1.33
N ASP A 31 9.64 9.76 -0.09
CA ASP A 31 10.24 10.95 0.51
C ASP A 31 11.74 10.71 0.77
N ALA A 32 12.58 11.71 0.50
CA ALA A 32 14.02 11.59 0.67
C ALA A 32 14.49 11.78 2.12
N SER A 33 13.61 12.26 3.00
CA SER A 33 13.93 12.67 4.37
C SER A 33 13.13 11.95 5.44
N LEU A 34 12.06 11.24 5.06
CA LEU A 34 11.16 10.54 5.97
C LEU A 34 11.15 9.05 5.66
N GLU A 35 11.09 8.22 6.69
CA GLU A 35 10.79 6.80 6.55
C GLU A 35 9.27 6.57 6.53
N THR A 36 8.83 5.43 6.00
CA THR A 36 7.38 5.12 5.92
C THR A 36 6.74 5.12 7.30
N LYS A 37 7.49 4.71 8.34
CA LYS A 37 7.03 4.79 9.73
C LYS A 37 6.71 6.22 10.17
N ASP A 38 7.51 7.21 9.78
CA ASP A 38 7.26 8.62 10.09
C ASP A 38 6.00 9.11 9.37
N VAL A 39 5.80 8.65 8.14
CA VAL A 39 4.58 8.92 7.37
C VAL A 39 3.36 8.29 8.05
N PHE A 40 3.45 7.04 8.51
CA PHE A 40 2.35 6.39 9.24
C PHE A 40 1.99 7.15 10.52
N GLN A 41 2.99 7.55 11.29
CA GLN A 41 2.78 8.31 12.53
C GLN A 41 2.16 9.68 12.26
N SER A 42 2.70 10.42 11.28
CA SER A 42 2.21 11.78 10.98
C SER A 42 0.81 11.80 10.40
N LEU A 43 0.39 10.74 9.70
CA LEU A 43 -0.92 10.65 9.06
C LEU A 43 -1.99 9.95 9.91
N GLY A 44 -1.67 9.44 11.10
CA GLY A 44 -2.66 8.79 11.98
C GLY A 44 -2.83 7.28 11.77
N TYR A 45 -2.00 6.65 10.94
CA TYR A 45 -2.08 5.21 10.67
C TYR A 45 -1.59 4.37 11.84
N GLN A 46 -0.63 4.88 12.63
CA GLN A 46 -0.14 4.19 13.81
C GLN A 46 -1.24 4.07 14.88
N GLU A 47 -2.00 5.14 15.08
CA GLU A 47 -3.15 5.22 15.97
C GLU A 47 -4.28 4.31 15.48
N LEU A 48 -4.58 4.33 14.17
CA LEU A 48 -5.55 3.40 13.57
C LEU A 48 -5.13 1.94 13.80
N SER A 49 -3.88 1.61 13.49
CA SER A 49 -3.33 0.25 13.66
C SER A 49 -3.55 -0.27 15.08
N GLN A 50 -3.25 0.54 16.09
CA GLN A 50 -3.48 0.22 17.50
C GLN A 50 -4.97 0.11 17.85
N LYS A 51 -5.79 1.04 17.36
CA LYS A 51 -7.24 1.09 17.61
C LYS A 51 -7.96 -0.16 17.12
N ILE A 52 -7.66 -0.61 15.90
CA ILE A 52 -8.41 -1.70 15.23
C ILE A 52 -7.63 -3.01 15.09
N GLY A 53 -6.41 -3.08 15.63
CA GLY A 53 -5.57 -4.28 15.63
C GLY A 53 -5.18 -4.73 14.22
N VAL A 54 -4.75 -3.80 13.36
CA VAL A 54 -4.34 -4.10 11.98
C VAL A 54 -2.85 -3.78 11.82
N PRO A 55 -1.99 -4.74 11.45
CA PRO A 55 -0.57 -4.48 11.24
C PRO A 55 -0.30 -3.51 10.09
N LEU A 56 0.78 -2.74 10.23
CA LEU A 56 1.33 -1.90 9.18
C LEU A 56 2.59 -2.56 8.60
N ILE A 57 2.70 -2.60 7.28
CA ILE A 57 3.87 -3.09 6.55
C ILE A 57 4.52 -1.91 5.83
N ASP A 58 5.81 -1.74 6.07
CA ASP A 58 6.65 -0.82 5.32
C ASP A 58 7.19 -1.52 4.06
N LEU A 59 6.67 -1.12 2.90
CA LEU A 59 7.04 -1.69 1.61
C LEU A 59 8.47 -1.32 1.18
N ASN A 60 9.06 -0.25 1.74
CA ASN A 60 10.45 0.11 1.44
C ASN A 60 11.45 -0.91 2.00
N HIS A 61 11.06 -1.64 3.05
CA HIS A 61 11.89 -2.65 3.73
C HIS A 61 11.32 -4.07 3.61
N ALA A 62 10.26 -4.26 2.83
CA ALA A 62 9.68 -5.58 2.59
C ALA A 62 10.61 -6.46 1.76
N LYS A 63 10.54 -7.78 1.98
CA LYS A 63 11.26 -8.73 1.12
C LYS A 63 10.73 -8.67 -0.30
N LEU A 64 11.62 -8.71 -1.28
CA LEU A 64 11.29 -8.57 -2.70
C LEU A 64 11.53 -9.86 -3.44
N THR A 65 10.59 -10.24 -4.30
CA THR A 65 10.77 -11.27 -5.33
C THR A 65 11.19 -10.59 -6.64
N TYR A 66 12.28 -11.07 -7.22
CA TYR A 66 12.66 -10.71 -8.58
C TYR A 66 11.86 -11.52 -9.60
N LEU A 67 11.18 -10.82 -10.49
CA LEU A 67 10.44 -11.39 -11.60
C LEU A 67 11.11 -11.02 -12.92
N LYS A 68 11.16 -11.99 -13.83
CA LYS A 68 11.63 -11.81 -15.20
C LYS A 68 10.73 -12.50 -16.21
N ASP A 69 10.24 -11.73 -17.17
CA ASP A 69 9.43 -12.19 -18.28
C ASP A 69 9.82 -11.41 -19.55
N ASN A 70 10.68 -12.01 -20.37
CA ASN A 70 11.19 -11.41 -21.60
C ASN A 70 10.10 -11.18 -22.67
N THR A 71 8.88 -11.66 -22.46
CA THR A 71 7.74 -11.37 -23.36
C THR A 71 7.11 -10.00 -23.09
N ARG A 72 7.39 -9.38 -21.94
CA ARG A 72 6.88 -8.05 -21.58
C ARG A 72 7.71 -6.95 -22.24
N LYS A 73 7.03 -6.05 -22.94
CA LYS A 73 7.68 -4.95 -23.69
C LYS A 73 8.07 -3.73 -22.85
N VAL A 74 7.42 -3.53 -21.70
CA VAL A 74 7.58 -2.30 -20.88
C VAL A 74 8.42 -2.58 -19.64
N PHE A 75 8.08 -3.63 -18.89
CA PHE A 75 8.82 -4.08 -17.71
C PHE A 75 9.11 -5.58 -17.84
N PRO A 76 10.19 -5.96 -18.55
CA PRO A 76 10.62 -7.36 -18.66
C PRO A 76 11.17 -7.90 -17.35
N GLU A 77 11.58 -7.01 -16.44
CA GLU A 77 12.12 -7.33 -15.13
C GLU A 77 11.50 -6.40 -14.09
N MET A 78 11.18 -6.93 -12.90
CA MET A 78 10.58 -6.16 -11.81
C MET A 78 10.90 -6.78 -10.45
N TYR A 79 11.04 -5.96 -9.43
CA TYR A 79 11.07 -6.40 -8.04
C TYR A 79 9.73 -6.04 -7.39
N LEU A 80 9.04 -7.05 -6.87
CA LEU A 80 7.75 -6.87 -6.19
C LEU A 80 7.81 -7.42 -4.76
N PRO A 81 7.13 -6.80 -3.79
CA PRO A 81 7.09 -7.32 -2.42
C PRO A 81 6.53 -8.75 -2.39
N GLU A 82 7.20 -9.68 -1.70
CA GLU A 82 6.78 -11.08 -1.59
C GLU A 82 5.32 -11.22 -1.13
N CYS A 83 4.88 -10.35 -0.22
CA CYS A 83 3.53 -10.39 0.33
C CYS A 83 2.43 -10.25 -0.73
N VAL A 84 2.68 -9.62 -1.90
CA VAL A 84 1.64 -9.45 -2.93
C VAL A 84 1.26 -10.77 -3.62
N PHE A 85 2.10 -11.80 -3.54
CA PHE A 85 1.83 -13.11 -4.14
C PHE A 85 1.07 -14.06 -3.21
N GLU A 86 1.02 -13.73 -1.91
CA GLU A 86 0.37 -14.55 -0.89
C GLU A 86 -0.99 -13.97 -0.44
N HIS A 87 -1.29 -12.73 -0.83
CA HIS A 87 -2.47 -11.98 -0.37
C HIS A 87 -3.34 -11.50 -1.53
N TYR A 88 -4.61 -11.25 -1.24
CA TYR A 88 -5.46 -10.44 -2.12
C TYR A 88 -5.13 -8.96 -1.92
N LEU A 89 -4.86 -8.24 -3.01
CA LEU A 89 -4.49 -6.82 -2.96
C LEU A 89 -5.71 -5.92 -3.23
N ILE A 90 -6.00 -5.02 -2.28
CA ILE A 90 -6.93 -3.91 -2.47
C ILE A 90 -6.10 -2.62 -2.55
N SER A 91 -5.96 -2.07 -3.75
CA SER A 91 -5.30 -0.77 -3.93
C SER A 91 -6.27 0.36 -3.60
N VAL A 92 -5.85 1.28 -2.73
CA VAL A 92 -6.66 2.42 -2.29
C VAL A 92 -5.95 3.73 -2.65
N PRO A 93 -5.86 4.12 -3.93
CA PRO A 93 -5.12 5.31 -4.37
C PRO A 93 -5.89 6.60 -4.06
N VAL A 94 -5.18 7.65 -3.65
CA VAL A 94 -5.74 9.00 -3.63
C VAL A 94 -5.75 9.56 -5.05
N LEU A 95 -6.93 9.89 -5.55
CA LEU A 95 -7.08 10.59 -6.82
C LEU A 95 -6.47 11.99 -6.71
N LYS A 96 -5.40 12.24 -7.46
CA LYS A 96 -4.80 13.56 -7.62
C LYS A 96 -4.42 13.78 -9.08
N ALA A 97 -4.60 15.02 -9.55
CA ALA A 97 -4.02 15.46 -10.81
C ALA A 97 -2.50 15.57 -10.64
N HIS A 98 -1.74 14.84 -11.48
CA HIS A 98 -0.29 14.97 -11.56
C HIS A 98 0.10 15.64 -12.87
N SER A 99 1.15 16.46 -12.84
CA SER A 99 1.65 17.19 -14.02
C SER A 99 2.36 16.30 -15.04
N LEU A 100 2.84 15.12 -14.64
CA LEU A 100 3.58 14.18 -15.51
C LEU A 100 2.75 12.95 -15.95
N SER A 101 1.65 12.68 -15.27
CA SER A 101 0.68 11.63 -15.59
C SER A 101 -0.72 12.21 -15.42
N LYS A 102 -1.50 12.30 -16.52
CA LYS A 102 -2.80 13.00 -16.56
C LYS A 102 -3.80 12.56 -15.46
N LEU A 103 -3.59 11.40 -14.84
CA LEU A 103 -4.31 10.91 -13.66
C LEU A 103 -3.40 9.98 -12.85
N THR A 104 -3.53 10.01 -11.53
CA THR A 104 -2.98 8.97 -10.65
C THR A 104 -4.12 8.08 -10.18
N GLY A 105 -4.02 6.78 -10.43
CA GLY A 105 -4.98 5.75 -10.05
C GLY A 105 -4.27 4.41 -9.81
N THR A 106 -5.03 3.32 -9.72
CA THR A 106 -4.62 1.96 -9.28
C THR A 106 -3.32 1.39 -9.88
N LEU A 107 -2.86 1.89 -11.03
CA LEU A 107 -1.65 1.40 -11.72
C LEU A 107 -0.35 2.12 -11.31
N LYS A 108 -0.39 3.07 -10.37
CA LYS A 108 0.80 3.60 -9.71
C LYS A 108 0.92 2.90 -8.35
N ILE A 109 1.51 1.71 -8.37
CA ILE A 109 1.98 0.97 -7.19
C ILE A 109 3.47 0.73 -7.43
#